data_AF-A0AAD5MVR8-F1
#
_entry.id   AF-A0AAD5MVR8-F1
#
_cell.length_a   1.000
_cell.length_b   1.000
_cell.length_c   1.000
_cell.angle_alpha   90.00
_cell.angle_beta   90.00
_cell.angle_gamma   90.00
#
_symmetry.space_group_name_H-M   'P 1'
#
loop_
_entity.id
_entity.type
_entity.pdbx_description
1 polymer ?
#
loop_
_entity_poly.entity_id
_entity_poly.type
_entity_poly.pdbx_seq_one_letter_code
_entity_poly.pdbx_strand_id
1 'polypeptide(L)' 'MSGRVDIINSTLGKALGGSMGGYTTGPKPLIDLLRQRSRPYLFSNSLAPSIVGSSIKVSL' A
#
# COMPACT_ATOMS: atom_id res chain seq x y z
N MET A 1 13.22 2.45 -14.67
CA MET A 1 13.49 1.88 -13.33
C MET A 1 12.96 0.45 -13.17
N SER A 2 12.07 -0.02 -14.07
CA SER A 2 11.62 -1.40 -14.13
C SER A 2 12.78 -2.37 -14.38
N GLY A 3 13.01 -3.29 -13.43
CA GLY A 3 13.92 -4.43 -13.61
C GLY A 3 14.97 -4.66 -12.50
N ARG A 4 15.14 -3.74 -11.52
CA ARG A 4 16.13 -3.92 -10.43
C ARG A 4 15.53 -4.06 -9.03
N VAL A 5 14.25 -3.75 -8.85
CA VAL A 5 13.61 -3.70 -7.54
C VAL A 5 12.37 -4.58 -7.55
N ASP A 6 12.40 -5.64 -6.75
CA ASP A 6 11.32 -6.61 -6.65
C ASP A 6 10.19 -6.16 -5.72
N ILE A 7 10.51 -5.31 -4.73
CA ILE A 7 9.58 -4.86 -3.69
C ILE A 7 9.72 -3.36 -3.49
N ILE A 8 8.59 -2.65 -3.55
CA ILE A 8 8.54 -1.22 -3.23
C ILE A 8 7.58 -1.04 -2.07
N ASN A 9 8.08 -0.53 -0.96
CA ASN A 9 7.26 -0.07 0.17
C ASN A 9 7.23 1.46 0.16
N SER A 10 6.06 2.04 0.36
CA SER A 10 5.89 3.49 0.43
C SER A 10 4.68 3.86 1.29
N THR A 11 4.48 5.17 1.47
CA THR A 11 3.43 5.75 2.31
C THR A 11 2.56 6.72 1.54
N LEU A 12 1.29 6.77 1.92
CA LEU A 12 0.31 7.75 1.44
C LEU A 12 0.39 9.08 2.22
N GLY A 13 1.07 9.11 3.37
CA GLY A 13 1.09 10.28 4.27
C GLY A 13 2.12 11.36 3.98
N LYS A 14 2.63 11.42 2.76
CA LYS A 14 3.58 12.46 2.32
C LYS A 14 3.08 13.14 1.05
N ALA A 15 3.85 13.04 -0.03
CA ALA A 15 3.58 13.68 -1.32
C ALA A 15 2.26 13.23 -1.97
N LEU A 16 1.70 12.08 -1.57
CA LEU A 16 0.45 11.52 -2.07
C LEU A 16 -0.78 12.02 -1.29
N GLY A 17 -0.80 13.30 -0.94
CA GLY A 17 -1.98 13.97 -0.36
C GLY A 17 -2.04 14.01 1.18
N GLY A 18 -0.95 13.70 1.89
CA GLY A 18 -0.85 13.87 3.34
C GLY A 18 -1.85 13.05 4.17
N SER A 19 -2.42 11.98 3.61
CA SER A 19 -3.39 11.10 4.27
C SER A 19 -2.68 10.09 5.20
N MET A 20 -3.31 8.98 5.57
CA MET A 20 -2.68 7.93 6.39
C MET A 20 -2.66 6.61 5.63
N GLY A 21 -1.57 5.85 5.73
CA GLY A 21 -1.48 4.51 5.16
C GLY A 21 -0.14 4.22 4.51
N GLY A 22 0.12 2.92 4.33
CA GLY A 22 1.28 2.39 3.66
C GLY A 22 0.86 1.34 2.63
N TYR A 23 1.72 1.13 1.63
CA TYR A 23 1.49 0.10 0.63
C TYR A 23 2.80 -0.60 0.25
N THR A 24 2.67 -1.87 -0.10
CA THR A 24 3.75 -2.68 -0.65
C THR A 24 3.35 -3.12 -2.06
N THR A 25 4.16 -2.84 -3.06
CA THR A 25 4.01 -3.37 -4.42
C THR A 25 5.15 -4.33 -4.75
N GLY A 26 4.87 -5.26 -5.66
CA GLY A 26 5.79 -6.31 -6.08
C GLY A 26 5.05 -7.37 -6.90
N PRO A 27 5.69 -8.52 -7.18
CA PRO A 27 5.09 -9.59 -7.98
C PRO A 27 3.87 -10.20 -7.28
N LYS A 28 2.91 -10.71 -8.08
CA LYS A 28 1.64 -11.26 -7.57
C LYS A 28 1.80 -12.31 -6.45
N PRO A 29 2.70 -13.31 -6.55
CA PRO A 29 2.89 -14.31 -5.49
C PRO A 29 3.30 -13.69 -4.14
N LEU A 30 4.08 -12.61 -4.15
CA LEU A 30 4.47 -11.89 -2.94
C LEU A 30 3.26 -11.21 -2.30
N ILE A 31 2.42 -10.54 -3.09
CA ILE A 31 1.24 -9.85 -2.57
C ILE A 31 0.23 -10.87 -2.01
N ASP A 32 0.05 -12.00 -2.69
CA ASP A 32 -0.81 -13.08 -2.21
C ASP A 32 -0.29 -13.67 -0.87
N LEU A 33 1.03 -13.86 -0.74
CA LEU A 33 1.65 -14.28 0.53
C LEU A 33 1.44 -13.25 1.64
N LEU A 34 1.68 -11.96 1.37
CA LEU A 34 1.54 -10.91 2.37
C LEU A 34 0.09 -10.77 2.85
N ARG A 35 -0.90 -10.95 1.97
CA ARG A 35 -2.32 -10.97 2.35
C ARG A 35 -2.68 -12.10 3.31
N GLN A 36 -1.96 -13.23 3.25
CA GLN A 36 -2.20 -14.39 4.11
C GLN A 36 -1.34 -14.44 5.36
N ARG A 37 -0.19 -13.73 5.40
CA ARG A 37 0.81 -13.89 6.47
C ARG A 37 1.25 -12.60 7.15
N SER A 38 1.00 -11.43 6.55
CA SER A 38 1.46 -10.16 7.11
C SER A 38 0.66 -9.81 8.36
N ARG A 39 1.32 -9.82 9.53
CA ARG A 39 0.67 -9.51 10.81
C ARG A 39 -0.02 -8.14 10.82
N PRO A 40 0.60 -7.05 10.31
CA PRO A 40 -0.09 -5.77 10.22
C PRO A 40 -1.30 -5.79 9.29
N TYR A 41 -1.35 -6.67 8.28
CA TYR A 41 -2.50 -6.76 7.38
C TYR A 41 -3.63 -7.62 7.99
N LEU A 42 -3.29 -8.66 8.73
CA LEU A 42 -4.25 -9.60 9.34
C LEU A 42 -4.86 -9.11 10.65
N PHE A 43 -4.10 -8.35 11.44
CA PHE A 43 -4.47 -7.95 12.80
C PHE A 43 -4.63 -6.45 12.98
N SER A 44 -4.75 -5.70 11.87
CA SER A 44 -5.07 -4.28 11.89
C SER A 44 -6.30 -4.01 11.04
N ASN A 45 -7.00 -2.92 11.36
CA ASN A 45 -8.15 -2.50 10.59
C ASN A 45 -7.76 -2.06 9.17
N SER A 46 -8.69 -2.26 8.25
CA SER A 46 -8.59 -1.70 6.90
C SER A 46 -8.64 -0.17 6.94
N LEU A 47 -7.98 0.47 5.97
CA LEU A 47 -8.00 1.93 5.84
C LEU A 47 -9.43 2.44 5.64
N ALA A 48 -9.73 3.62 6.22
CA ALA A 48 -11.04 4.23 6.08
C ALA A 48 -11.35 4.54 4.60
N PRO A 49 -12.61 4.37 4.14
CA PRO A 49 -12.97 4.61 2.74
C PRO A 49 -12.62 6.01 2.23
N SER A 50 -12.73 7.04 3.08
CA SER A 50 -12.36 8.42 2.75
C SER A 50 -10.86 8.61 2.47
N ILE A 51 -10.01 7.86 3.18
CA ILE A 51 -8.56 7.86 3.01
C ILE A 51 -8.19 7.17 1.70
N VAL A 52 -8.84 6.05 1.39
CA VAL A 52 -8.62 5.33 0.12
C VAL A 52 -9.09 6.17 -1.07
N GLY A 53 -10.29 6.76 -0.98
CA GLY A 53 -10.85 7.59 -2.04
C GLY A 53 -10.03 8.85 -2.33
N SER A 54 -9.56 9.54 -1.28
CA SER A 54 -8.66 10.70 -1.45
C SER A 54 -7.31 10.30 -2.06
N SER A 55 -6.74 9.17 -1.64
CA SER A 55 -5.46 8.68 -2.17
C SER A 55 -5.55 8.29 -3.64
N ILE A 56 -6.68 7.71 -4.09
CA ILE A 56 -6.93 7.44 -5.52
C ILE A 56 -7.01 8.73 -6.31
N LYS A 57 -7.70 9.75 -5.78
CA LYS A 57 -7.88 11.04 -6.47
C LYS A 57 -6.59 11.86 -6.59
N VAL A 58 -5.69 11.79 -5.61
CA VAL A 58 -4.40 12.51 -5.65
C VAL A 58 -3.35 11.78 -6.50
N SER A 59 -3.48 10.45 -6.66
CA SER A 59 -2.57 9.65 -7.48
C SER A 59 -2.86 9.73 -8.98
N LEU A 60 -4.02 10.27 -9.37
CA LEU A 60 -4.45 10.53 -10.75
C LEU A 60 -4.33 12.03 -11.07
#